data_AF-A0A968DJ29-F1
#
_entry.id   AF-A0A968DJ29-F1
#
_cell.length_a   1.000
_cell.length_b   1.000
_cell.length_c   1.000
_cell.angle_alpha   90.00
_cell.angle_beta   90.00
_cell.angle_gamma   90.00
#
_symmetry.space_group_name_H-M   'P 1'
#
loop_
_entity.id
_entity.type
_entity.pdbx_description
1 polymer ?
#
loop_
_entity_poly.entity_id
_entity_poly.type
_entity_poly.pdbx_seq_one_letter_code
_entity_poly.pdbx_strand_id
1 'polypeptide(L)'
;MTVQLWLEQYPPEEGAEDILEFQPPPALFQDEVEPAYFTMNTFFAYVYGPSFVEFLYEDGGWTRVNRAYGFQPDTTEQILHPEKYQQGDPPIFLSHPDLTSVFGGDWELIRRDSLGEWASYLLLAYNDFPEARRLEDEAQAAAAGWGDDQYWVYYDPTNNDVFLSVYWIWETTEDADEFFDSLLASTSARFGTNEVEGPGESGRCFSLTQQVSCIYQNQEHVLWLYSDNAETLEAAKEKFTKFP
;
A
#
# COMPACT_ATOMS: atom_id res chain seq x y z
N MET A 1 -28.35 -18.51 -13.28
CA MET A 1 -27.99 -19.23 -14.51
C MET A 1 -26.48 -19.36 -14.49
N THR A 2 -25.96 -20.53 -14.14
CA THR A 2 -24.51 -20.73 -13.97
C THR A 2 -23.79 -20.64 -15.30
N VAL A 3 -22.56 -20.11 -15.31
CA VAL A 3 -21.68 -19.99 -16.49
C VAL A 3 -21.59 -21.28 -17.28
N GLN A 4 -21.60 -22.43 -16.60
CA GLN A 4 -21.57 -23.76 -17.20
C GLN A 4 -22.76 -24.06 -18.12
N LEU A 5 -23.99 -23.71 -17.71
CA LEU A 5 -25.18 -23.91 -18.55
C LEU A 5 -25.20 -23.00 -19.79
N TRP A 6 -24.62 -21.80 -19.67
CA TRP A 6 -24.48 -20.87 -20.79
C TRP A 6 -23.42 -21.35 -21.80
N LEU A 7 -22.28 -21.84 -21.32
CA LEU A 7 -21.20 -22.40 -22.16
C LEU A 7 -21.62 -23.67 -22.90
N GLU A 8 -22.40 -24.56 -22.26
CA GLU A 8 -22.96 -25.74 -22.93
C GLU A 8 -23.92 -25.37 -24.06
N GLN A 9 -24.64 -24.25 -23.93
CA GLN A 9 -25.60 -23.79 -24.92
C GLN A 9 -24.98 -22.92 -26.02
N TYR A 10 -23.86 -22.25 -25.73
CA TYR A 10 -23.13 -21.35 -26.64
C TYR A 10 -21.61 -21.56 -26.53
N PRO A 11 -21.06 -22.72 -26.94
CA PRO A 11 -19.63 -22.94 -26.89
C PRO A 11 -18.94 -21.95 -27.85
N PRO A 12 -17.89 -21.23 -27.41
CA PRO A 12 -17.14 -20.35 -28.30
C PRO A 12 -16.47 -21.16 -29.42
N GLU A 13 -16.39 -20.59 -30.63
CA GLU A 13 -15.84 -21.27 -31.81
C GLU A 13 -14.35 -21.64 -31.65
N GLU A 14 -13.62 -20.89 -30.81
CA GLU A 14 -12.24 -21.16 -30.40
C GLU A 14 -12.13 -21.07 -28.86
N GLY A 15 -11.24 -21.86 -28.25
CA GLY A 15 -10.98 -21.81 -26.80
C GLY A 15 -12.03 -22.49 -25.90
N ALA A 16 -13.02 -23.19 -26.47
CA ALA A 16 -13.97 -23.99 -25.68
C ALA A 16 -13.28 -25.11 -24.89
N GLU A 17 -12.27 -25.76 -25.48
CA GLU A 17 -11.42 -26.74 -24.78
C GLU A 17 -10.62 -26.05 -23.66
N ASP A 18 -10.02 -24.89 -23.91
CA ASP A 18 -9.26 -24.13 -22.89
C ASP A 18 -10.11 -23.76 -21.67
N ILE A 19 -11.39 -23.41 -21.86
CA ILE A 19 -12.31 -23.09 -20.76
C ILE A 19 -12.66 -24.34 -19.95
N LEU A 20 -12.84 -25.48 -20.61
CA LEU A 20 -13.16 -26.75 -19.95
C LEU A 20 -11.94 -27.35 -19.24
N GLU A 21 -10.75 -27.13 -19.79
CA GLU A 21 -9.47 -27.58 -19.24
C GLU A 21 -8.84 -26.55 -18.28
N PHE A 22 -9.45 -25.36 -18.14
CA PHE A 22 -8.94 -24.31 -17.27
C PHE A 22 -8.87 -24.82 -15.83
N GLN A 23 -7.63 -24.99 -15.37
CA GLN A 23 -7.34 -25.21 -13.96
C GLN A 23 -7.04 -23.84 -13.37
N PRO A 24 -7.89 -23.31 -12.46
CA PRO A 24 -7.54 -22.10 -11.77
C PRO A 24 -6.21 -22.32 -11.05
N PRO A 25 -5.32 -21.31 -11.03
CA PRO A 25 -4.13 -21.40 -10.22
C PRO A 25 -4.53 -21.69 -8.76
N PRO A 26 -3.67 -22.38 -7.99
CA PRO A 26 -3.95 -22.59 -6.59
C PRO A 26 -4.24 -21.25 -5.90
N ALA A 27 -5.24 -21.24 -5.01
CA ALA A 27 -5.53 -20.05 -4.21
C ALA A 27 -4.26 -19.64 -3.44
N LEU A 28 -4.03 -18.33 -3.33
CA LEU A 28 -2.88 -17.79 -2.60
C LEU A 28 -2.88 -18.28 -1.14
N PHE A 29 -4.08 -18.37 -0.55
CA PHE A 29 -4.34 -18.90 0.78
C PHE A 29 -5.13 -20.21 0.63
N GLN A 30 -4.46 -21.36 0.80
CA GLN A 30 -5.10 -22.67 0.64
C GLN A 30 -5.70 -23.18 1.96
N ASP A 31 -4.88 -23.18 3.02
CA ASP A 31 -5.23 -23.73 4.34
C ASP A 31 -5.38 -22.63 5.41
N GLU A 32 -5.26 -21.37 5.02
CA GLU A 32 -5.26 -20.21 5.91
C GLU A 32 -6.46 -19.30 5.61
N VAL A 33 -6.93 -18.61 6.65
CA VAL A 33 -7.92 -17.54 6.48
C VAL A 33 -7.21 -16.40 5.74
N GLU A 34 -7.73 -16.03 4.58
CA GLU A 34 -7.23 -14.89 3.83
C GLU A 34 -7.24 -13.62 4.71
N PRO A 35 -6.10 -12.91 4.86
CA PRO A 35 -6.06 -11.65 5.58
C PRO A 35 -7.00 -10.63 4.93
N ALA A 36 -7.76 -9.90 5.75
CA ALA A 36 -8.78 -8.96 5.30
C ALA A 36 -8.26 -7.96 4.26
N TYR A 37 -6.99 -7.55 4.37
CA TYR A 37 -6.30 -6.72 3.39
C TYR A 37 -6.47 -7.22 1.95
N PHE A 38 -6.22 -8.50 1.67
CA PHE A 38 -6.25 -9.04 0.31
C PHE A 38 -7.67 -9.12 -0.25
N THR A 39 -8.63 -9.46 0.61
CA THR A 39 -10.05 -9.47 0.26
C THR A 39 -10.52 -8.07 -0.12
N MET A 40 -10.20 -7.07 0.71
CA MET A 40 -10.58 -5.68 0.46
C MET A 40 -9.86 -5.14 -0.78
N ASN A 41 -8.58 -5.42 -0.95
CA ASN A 41 -7.84 -4.99 -2.13
C ASN A 41 -8.43 -5.55 -3.43
N THR A 42 -8.93 -6.79 -3.42
CA THR A 42 -9.63 -7.38 -4.57
C THR A 42 -10.92 -6.65 -4.90
N PHE A 43 -11.62 -6.10 -3.90
CA PHE A 43 -12.87 -5.36 -4.11
C PHE A 43 -12.68 -3.97 -4.73
N PHE A 44 -11.47 -3.38 -4.68
CA PHE A 44 -11.22 -2.03 -5.16
C PHE A 44 -11.77 -1.79 -6.57
N ALA A 45 -11.39 -2.65 -7.53
CA ALA A 45 -11.81 -2.52 -8.93
C ALA A 45 -13.32 -2.71 -9.13
N TYR A 46 -13.99 -3.45 -8.24
CA TYR A 46 -15.42 -3.75 -8.34
C TYR A 46 -16.30 -2.74 -7.61
N VAL A 47 -15.73 -2.00 -6.66
CA VAL A 47 -16.46 -0.97 -5.89
C VAL A 47 -16.19 0.41 -6.46
N TYR A 48 -14.92 0.81 -6.57
CA TYR A 48 -14.55 2.16 -7.01
C TYR A 48 -14.44 2.29 -8.53
N GLY A 49 -14.15 1.20 -9.23
CA GLY A 49 -14.13 1.18 -10.70
C GLY A 49 -15.46 1.62 -11.33
N PRO A 50 -16.61 1.04 -10.93
CA PRO A 50 -17.92 1.49 -11.40
C PRO A 50 -18.23 2.95 -11.09
N SER A 51 -17.92 3.43 -9.87
CA SER A 51 -18.13 4.83 -9.48
C SER A 51 -17.28 5.79 -10.31
N PHE A 52 -16.02 5.45 -10.57
CA PHE A 52 -15.15 6.21 -11.48
C PHE A 52 -15.72 6.27 -12.90
N VAL A 53 -16.18 5.14 -13.45
CA VAL A 53 -16.80 5.09 -14.78
C VAL A 53 -18.10 5.90 -14.84
N GLU A 54 -18.93 5.81 -13.80
CA GLU A 54 -20.16 6.58 -13.67
C GLU A 54 -19.87 8.09 -13.68
N PHE A 55 -18.89 8.54 -12.88
CA PHE A 55 -18.45 9.94 -12.88
C PHE A 55 -18.03 10.42 -14.29
N LEU A 56 -17.20 9.65 -15.00
CA LEU A 56 -16.79 10.01 -16.36
C LEU A 56 -17.99 10.05 -17.32
N TYR A 57 -18.92 9.10 -17.18
CA TYR A 57 -20.13 9.07 -17.99
C TYR A 57 -21.03 10.28 -17.74
N GLU A 58 -21.16 10.73 -16.49
CA GLU A 58 -21.92 11.93 -16.14
C GLU A 58 -21.29 13.22 -16.70
N ASP A 59 -19.94 13.32 -16.72
CA ASP A 59 -19.21 14.47 -17.28
C ASP A 59 -19.33 14.58 -18.81
N GLY A 60 -19.23 13.46 -19.53
CA GLY A 60 -19.11 13.50 -21.01
C GLY A 60 -19.58 12.26 -21.76
N GLY A 61 -20.36 11.40 -21.12
CA GLY A 61 -20.89 10.16 -21.67
C GLY A 61 -19.78 9.18 -22.07
N TRP A 62 -20.11 8.27 -22.99
CA TRP A 62 -19.18 7.26 -23.49
C TRP A 62 -17.92 7.82 -24.12
N THR A 63 -17.94 9.05 -24.64
CA THR A 63 -16.73 9.70 -25.17
C THR A 63 -15.68 9.88 -24.07
N ARG A 64 -16.10 10.28 -22.86
CA ARG A 64 -15.19 10.46 -21.71
C ARG A 64 -14.70 9.13 -21.18
N VAL A 65 -15.59 8.14 -21.05
CA VAL A 65 -15.23 6.77 -20.63
C VAL A 65 -14.22 6.15 -21.61
N ASN A 66 -14.48 6.24 -22.92
CA ASN A 66 -13.60 5.68 -23.93
C ASN A 66 -12.21 6.36 -23.94
N ARG A 67 -12.14 7.64 -23.58
CA ARG A 67 -10.87 8.36 -23.45
C ARG A 67 -10.00 7.77 -22.33
N ALA A 68 -10.59 7.30 -21.24
CA ALA A 68 -9.85 6.73 -20.11
C ALA A 68 -9.09 5.44 -20.46
N TYR A 69 -9.50 4.70 -21.49
CA TYR A 69 -8.71 3.57 -22.00
C TYR A 69 -7.39 3.99 -22.66
N GLY A 70 -7.33 5.21 -23.22
CA GLY A 70 -6.11 5.78 -23.81
C GLY A 70 -5.30 6.65 -22.85
N PHE A 71 -5.92 7.14 -21.78
CA PHE A 71 -5.32 7.94 -20.73
C PHE A 71 -5.78 7.37 -19.39
N GLN A 72 -5.15 6.29 -18.95
CA GLN A 72 -5.54 5.60 -17.73
C GLN A 72 -5.20 6.46 -16.50
N PRO A 73 -5.92 6.30 -15.38
CA PRO A 73 -5.49 6.90 -14.13
C PRO A 73 -4.11 6.34 -13.73
N ASP A 74 -3.25 7.22 -13.24
CA ASP A 74 -1.88 6.92 -12.82
C ASP A 74 -1.81 6.41 -11.37
N THR A 75 -2.80 6.76 -10.54
CA THR A 75 -2.81 6.49 -9.10
C THR A 75 -4.15 5.93 -8.64
N THR A 76 -4.17 5.26 -7.48
CA THR A 76 -5.42 4.82 -6.86
C THR A 76 -6.26 5.99 -6.37
N GLU A 77 -5.62 7.07 -5.93
CA GLU A 77 -6.26 8.34 -5.59
C GLU A 77 -7.11 8.90 -6.74
N GLN A 78 -6.61 8.85 -7.98
CA GLN A 78 -7.38 9.31 -9.14
C GLN A 78 -8.64 8.48 -9.43
N ILE A 79 -8.69 7.22 -8.98
CA ILE A 79 -9.88 6.37 -9.07
C ILE A 79 -10.83 6.66 -7.89
N LEU A 80 -10.29 6.91 -6.70
CA LEU A 80 -11.04 7.27 -5.49
C LEU A 80 -11.67 8.67 -5.58
N HIS A 81 -10.97 9.60 -6.23
CA HIS A 81 -11.31 11.01 -6.42
C HIS A 81 -11.26 11.36 -7.93
N PRO A 82 -12.28 10.97 -8.71
CA PRO A 82 -12.28 11.09 -10.18
C PRO A 82 -12.08 12.53 -10.71
N GLU A 83 -12.38 13.54 -9.90
CA GLU A 83 -12.10 14.94 -10.21
C GLU A 83 -10.61 15.23 -10.35
N LYS A 84 -9.72 14.53 -9.63
CA LYS A 84 -8.26 14.64 -9.78
C LYS A 84 -7.80 14.07 -11.12
N TYR A 85 -8.34 12.91 -11.51
CA TYR A 85 -8.13 12.34 -12.84
C TYR A 85 -8.61 13.31 -13.95
N GLN A 86 -9.76 13.95 -13.77
CA GLN A 86 -10.29 14.90 -14.74
C GLN A 86 -9.42 16.16 -14.90
N GLN A 87 -8.80 16.61 -13.80
CA GLN A 87 -7.85 17.71 -13.78
C GLN A 87 -6.47 17.31 -14.34
N GLY A 88 -6.20 16.00 -14.45
CA GLY A 88 -4.90 15.47 -14.84
C GLY A 88 -3.85 15.71 -13.76
N ASP A 89 -4.27 15.62 -12.50
CA ASP A 89 -3.44 15.88 -11.32
C ASP A 89 -2.43 14.74 -11.11
N PRO A 90 -1.12 14.97 -11.31
CA PRO A 90 -0.12 13.93 -11.15
C PRO A 90 0.24 13.72 -9.68
N PRO A 91 0.75 12.53 -9.28
CA PRO A 91 1.31 12.35 -7.95
C PRO A 91 2.47 13.31 -7.69
N ILE A 92 2.67 13.68 -6.44
CA ILE A 92 3.79 14.54 -6.03
C ILE A 92 5.08 13.74 -6.14
N PHE A 93 6.01 14.17 -7.00
CA PHE A 93 7.26 13.42 -7.20
C PHE A 93 8.02 13.15 -5.88
N LEU A 94 8.09 11.88 -5.50
CA LEU A 94 8.89 11.41 -4.38
C LEU A 94 10.13 10.64 -4.85
N SER A 95 11.29 10.96 -4.29
CA SER A 95 12.51 10.20 -4.51
C SER A 95 12.88 9.42 -3.25
N HIS A 96 12.80 8.10 -3.33
CA HIS A 96 13.30 7.22 -2.28
C HIS A 96 14.84 7.13 -2.37
N PRO A 97 15.56 7.26 -1.24
CA PRO A 97 17.01 7.16 -1.23
C PRO A 97 17.48 5.76 -1.62
N ASP A 98 18.69 5.67 -2.19
CA ASP A 98 19.32 4.39 -2.47
C ASP A 98 19.83 3.76 -1.17
N LEU A 99 19.27 2.59 -0.84
CA LEU A 99 19.61 1.81 0.34
C LEU A 99 20.61 0.68 0.05
N THR A 100 21.07 0.49 -1.20
CA THR A 100 21.99 -0.61 -1.54
C THR A 100 23.27 -0.64 -0.69
N SER A 101 23.79 0.53 -0.32
CA SER A 101 24.97 0.66 0.55
C SER A 101 24.73 0.37 2.03
N VAL A 102 23.47 0.25 2.46
CA VAL A 102 23.09 -0.12 3.83
C VAL A 102 23.29 -1.63 4.03
N PHE A 103 22.96 -2.40 3.01
CA PHE A 103 22.97 -3.86 3.09
C PHE A 103 24.31 -4.42 2.61
N GLY A 104 24.96 -5.23 3.45
CA GLY A 104 26.10 -6.06 3.06
C GLY A 104 25.66 -7.50 2.74
N GLY A 105 26.60 -8.40 2.46
CA GLY A 105 26.30 -9.83 2.35
C GLY A 105 25.33 -10.19 1.22
N ASP A 106 24.41 -11.12 1.51
CA ASP A 106 23.47 -11.74 0.56
C ASP A 106 22.07 -11.11 0.61
N TRP A 107 21.93 -9.88 1.12
CA TRP A 107 20.64 -9.19 1.13
C TRP A 107 20.12 -8.93 -0.29
N GLU A 108 18.85 -9.23 -0.52
CA GLU A 108 18.19 -9.09 -1.81
C GLU A 108 17.03 -8.08 -1.73
N LEU A 109 16.94 -7.18 -2.72
CA LEU A 109 15.74 -6.37 -2.91
C LEU A 109 14.65 -7.26 -3.53
N ILE A 110 13.72 -7.73 -2.71
CA ILE A 110 12.65 -8.65 -3.15
C ILE A 110 11.42 -7.91 -3.68
N ARG A 111 11.22 -6.65 -3.29
CA ARG A 111 10.11 -5.83 -3.78
C ARG A 111 10.40 -4.34 -3.69
N ARG A 112 9.97 -3.61 -4.72
CA ARG A 112 9.87 -2.14 -4.75
C ARG A 112 8.60 -1.78 -5.48
N ASP A 113 7.73 -0.99 -4.86
CA ASP A 113 6.48 -0.55 -5.47
C ASP A 113 5.94 0.69 -4.73
N SER A 114 4.73 1.11 -5.09
CA SER A 114 3.93 2.11 -4.37
C SER A 114 2.69 1.45 -3.75
N LEU A 115 2.23 1.99 -2.61
CA LEU A 115 0.97 1.62 -1.99
C LEU A 115 -0.21 2.36 -2.64
N GLY A 116 -0.04 3.66 -2.89
CA GLY A 116 -1.15 4.55 -3.22
C GLY A 116 -2.01 4.88 -2.00
N GLU A 117 -2.94 5.82 -2.17
CA GLU A 117 -3.96 6.16 -1.16
C GLU A 117 -4.71 4.89 -0.69
N TRP A 118 -5.15 4.07 -1.64
CA TRP A 118 -5.94 2.87 -1.34
C TRP A 118 -5.22 1.88 -0.43
N ALA A 119 -3.99 1.47 -0.76
CA ALA A 119 -3.29 0.50 0.08
C ALA A 119 -2.80 1.11 1.40
N SER A 120 -2.58 2.43 1.44
CA SER A 120 -2.30 3.17 2.69
C SER A 120 -3.51 3.13 3.63
N TYR A 121 -4.73 3.33 3.11
CA TYR A 121 -5.98 3.10 3.83
C TYR A 121 -6.09 1.65 4.33
N LEU A 122 -5.85 0.67 3.45
CA LEU A 122 -5.97 -0.75 3.83
C LEU A 122 -4.95 -1.16 4.91
N LEU A 123 -3.75 -0.58 4.89
CA LEU A 123 -2.73 -0.80 5.91
C LEU A 123 -3.22 -0.36 7.30
N LEU A 124 -3.98 0.73 7.38
CA LEU A 124 -4.55 1.22 8.64
C LEU A 124 -5.80 0.42 9.06
N ALA A 125 -6.72 0.14 8.14
CA ALA A 125 -8.03 -0.46 8.46
C ALA A 125 -8.02 -2.00 8.52
N TYR A 126 -7.18 -2.66 7.73
CA TYR A 126 -7.26 -4.11 7.48
C TYR A 126 -5.92 -4.85 7.65
N ASN A 127 -4.96 -4.29 8.38
CA ASN A 127 -3.75 -5.03 8.76
C ASN A 127 -4.06 -6.30 9.57
N ASP A 128 -3.06 -7.18 9.68
CA ASP A 128 -3.26 -8.52 10.26
C ASP A 128 -3.38 -8.55 11.80
N PHE A 129 -3.30 -7.40 12.46
CA PHE A 129 -3.39 -7.26 13.91
C PHE A 129 -4.73 -6.58 14.28
N PRO A 130 -5.78 -7.35 14.64
CA PRO A 130 -7.13 -6.78 14.85
C PRO A 130 -7.18 -5.62 15.85
N GLU A 131 -6.37 -5.67 16.91
CA GLU A 131 -6.23 -4.62 17.92
C GLU A 131 -5.57 -3.33 17.39
N ALA A 132 -4.80 -3.43 16.30
CA ALA A 132 -4.11 -2.33 15.66
C ALA A 132 -4.88 -1.74 14.47
N ARG A 133 -6.04 -2.31 14.12
CA ARG A 133 -6.88 -1.78 13.05
C ARG A 133 -7.52 -0.47 13.48
N ARG A 134 -7.46 0.51 12.58
CA ARG A 134 -8.18 1.77 12.71
C ARG A 134 -9.61 1.58 12.18
N LEU A 135 -10.56 2.37 12.69
CA LEU A 135 -11.92 2.35 12.14
C LEU A 135 -11.90 2.79 10.68
N GLU A 136 -12.77 2.23 9.84
CA GLU A 136 -12.74 2.44 8.39
C GLU A 136 -12.81 3.94 8.02
N ASP A 137 -13.73 4.69 8.60
CA ASP A 137 -13.86 6.13 8.36
C ASP A 137 -12.62 6.92 8.81
N GLU A 138 -12.01 6.54 9.94
CA GLU A 138 -10.79 7.18 10.47
C GLU A 138 -9.57 6.87 9.60
N ALA A 139 -9.45 5.63 9.13
CA ALA A 139 -8.39 5.19 8.25
C ALA A 139 -8.49 5.82 6.87
N GLN A 140 -9.72 5.96 6.35
CA GLN A 140 -9.97 6.58 5.05
C GLN A 140 -9.66 8.08 5.11
N ALA A 141 -10.11 8.77 6.15
CA ALA A 141 -9.76 10.18 6.36
C ALA A 141 -8.25 10.36 6.46
N ALA A 142 -7.57 9.56 7.28
CA ALA A 142 -6.12 9.64 7.45
C ALA A 142 -5.32 9.31 6.18
N ALA A 143 -5.89 8.56 5.22
CA ALA A 143 -5.23 8.24 3.97
C ALA A 143 -5.52 9.26 2.85
N ALA A 144 -6.49 10.15 3.03
CA ALA A 144 -6.82 11.19 2.06
C ALA A 144 -5.70 12.25 1.98
N GLY A 145 -5.60 12.93 0.84
CA GLY A 145 -4.51 13.90 0.62
C GLY A 145 -3.15 13.22 0.41
N TRP A 146 -3.15 11.95 0.01
CA TRP A 146 -1.95 11.22 -0.37
C TRP A 146 -1.29 11.88 -1.58
N GLY A 147 0.01 12.17 -1.51
CA GLY A 147 0.74 12.79 -2.62
C GLY A 147 1.48 11.78 -3.49
N ASP A 148 2.33 10.96 -2.86
CA ASP A 148 3.03 9.81 -3.46
C ASP A 148 3.62 8.94 -2.34
N ASP A 149 3.96 7.69 -2.65
CA ASP A 149 4.74 6.85 -1.75
C ASP A 149 5.58 5.82 -2.48
N GLN A 150 6.66 5.39 -1.81
CA GLN A 150 7.47 4.27 -2.26
C GLN A 150 7.80 3.38 -1.08
N TYR A 151 7.61 2.07 -1.26
CA TYR A 151 8.06 1.06 -0.32
C TYR A 151 9.07 0.10 -0.94
N TRP A 152 10.07 -0.26 -0.16
CA TRP A 152 11.14 -1.17 -0.55
C TRP A 152 11.25 -2.27 0.52
N VAL A 153 11.28 -3.52 0.08
CA VAL A 153 11.44 -4.69 0.94
C VAL A 153 12.72 -5.42 0.57
N TYR A 154 13.60 -5.56 1.54
CA TYR A 154 14.81 -6.37 1.44
C TYR A 154 14.71 -7.59 2.34
N TYR A 155 15.37 -8.67 1.92
CA TYR A 155 15.41 -9.93 2.64
C TYR A 155 16.83 -10.49 2.67
N ASP A 156 17.28 -10.94 3.85
CA ASP A 156 18.52 -11.69 4.03
C ASP A 156 18.22 -13.20 4.16
N PRO A 157 18.55 -14.02 3.16
CA PRO A 157 18.32 -15.46 3.23
C PRO A 157 19.22 -16.16 4.26
N THR A 158 20.31 -15.54 4.71
CA THR A 158 21.26 -16.14 5.66
C THR A 158 20.68 -16.20 7.07
N ASN A 159 20.10 -15.08 7.50
CA ASN A 159 19.53 -14.91 8.85
C ASN A 159 18.01 -14.98 8.87
N ASN A 160 17.37 -14.98 7.69
CA ASN A 160 15.93 -14.85 7.51
C ASN A 160 15.40 -13.50 8.06
N ASP A 161 16.19 -12.44 7.93
CA ASP A 161 15.84 -11.09 8.36
C ASP A 161 15.13 -10.33 7.25
N VAL A 162 14.17 -9.50 7.62
CA VAL A 162 13.47 -8.59 6.71
C VAL A 162 13.80 -7.14 7.06
N PHE A 163 13.89 -6.31 6.03
CA PHE A 163 13.86 -4.86 6.15
C PHE A 163 12.77 -4.30 5.25
N LEU A 164 11.99 -3.37 5.78
CA LEU A 164 10.98 -2.60 5.07
C LEU A 164 11.23 -1.12 5.29
N SER A 165 11.23 -0.35 4.21
CA SER A 165 11.03 1.11 4.27
C SER A 165 9.78 1.48 3.51
N VAL A 166 8.97 2.37 4.07
CA VAL A 166 7.88 3.03 3.37
C VAL A 166 8.01 4.53 3.57
N TYR A 167 8.08 5.26 2.47
CA TYR A 167 8.23 6.71 2.49
C TYR A 167 7.04 7.33 1.75
N TRP A 168 6.26 8.14 2.45
CA TRP A 168 5.16 8.94 1.92
C TRP A 168 5.51 10.42 1.83
N ILE A 169 4.90 11.08 0.84
CA ILE A 169 4.70 12.53 0.81
C ILE A 169 3.20 12.81 0.68
N TRP A 170 2.72 13.81 1.43
CA TRP A 170 1.32 14.22 1.49
C TRP A 170 1.12 15.58 0.79
N GLU A 171 -0.12 15.91 0.45
CA GLU A 171 -0.47 17.17 -0.20
C GLU A 171 -0.30 18.38 0.73
N THR A 172 -0.62 18.20 2.01
CA THR A 172 -0.45 19.20 3.06
C THR A 172 0.22 18.63 4.30
N THR A 173 0.65 19.53 5.20
CA THR A 173 1.20 19.09 6.50
C THR A 173 0.08 18.50 7.37
N GLU A 174 -1.14 19.03 7.26
CA GLU A 174 -2.31 18.51 7.95
C GLU A 174 -2.63 17.07 7.54
N ASP A 175 -2.57 16.74 6.25
CA ASP A 175 -2.78 15.35 5.79
C ASP A 175 -1.68 14.41 6.33
N ALA A 176 -0.43 14.89 6.36
CA ALA A 176 0.68 14.13 6.95
C ALA A 176 0.49 13.90 8.47
N ASP A 177 -0.02 14.89 9.20
CA ASP A 177 -0.32 14.78 10.64
C ASP A 177 -1.41 13.72 10.88
N GLU A 178 -2.49 13.77 10.11
CA GLU A 178 -3.60 12.80 10.21
C GLU A 178 -3.13 11.36 9.95
N PHE A 179 -2.33 11.15 8.90
CA PHE A 179 -1.77 9.84 8.60
C PHE A 179 -0.78 9.38 9.67
N PHE A 180 0.16 10.24 10.07
CA PHE A 180 1.18 9.91 11.06
C PHE A 180 0.54 9.50 12.39
N ASP A 181 -0.44 10.25 12.88
CA ASP A 181 -1.15 9.95 14.12
C ASP A 181 -1.90 8.61 14.03
N SER A 182 -2.54 8.33 12.89
CA SER A 182 -3.26 7.07 12.67
C SER A 182 -2.32 5.87 12.58
N LEU A 183 -1.20 6.00 11.86
CA LEU A 183 -0.16 4.97 11.75
C LEU A 183 0.54 4.72 13.09
N LEU A 184 0.82 5.77 13.85
CA LEU A 184 1.41 5.70 15.18
C LEU A 184 0.45 5.03 16.17
N ALA A 185 -0.84 5.36 16.13
CA ALA A 185 -1.85 4.71 16.97
C ALA A 185 -1.96 3.21 16.63
N SER A 186 -1.98 2.87 15.33
CA SER A 186 -1.98 1.47 14.86
C SER A 186 -0.74 0.72 15.35
N THR A 187 0.45 1.29 15.16
CA THR A 187 1.72 0.68 15.56
C THR A 187 1.82 0.56 17.08
N SER A 188 1.40 1.57 17.84
CA SER A 188 1.38 1.54 19.30
C SER A 188 0.44 0.44 19.82
N ALA A 189 -0.71 0.24 19.19
CA ALA A 189 -1.63 -0.84 19.54
C ALA A 189 -1.05 -2.23 19.25
N ARG A 190 -0.34 -2.39 18.12
CA ARG A 190 0.37 -3.63 17.76
C ARG A 190 1.49 -3.95 18.74
N PHE A 191 2.32 -2.97 19.10
CA PHE A 191 3.51 -3.18 19.92
C PHE A 191 3.29 -2.99 21.42
N GLY A 192 2.17 -2.40 21.86
CA GLY A 192 1.86 -2.16 23.26
C GLY A 192 2.82 -1.18 23.95
N THR A 193 3.22 -1.45 25.19
CA THR A 193 4.13 -0.58 25.98
C THR A 193 5.62 -0.70 25.58
N ASN A 194 5.92 -1.29 24.43
CA ASN A 194 7.29 -1.59 24.00
C ASN A 194 7.93 -0.45 23.20
N GLU A 195 7.66 0.80 23.60
CA GLU A 195 8.32 1.97 23.04
C GLU A 195 9.79 1.99 23.49
N VAL A 196 10.68 2.30 22.57
CA VAL A 196 12.14 2.34 22.78
C VAL A 196 12.71 3.61 22.18
N GLU A 197 13.87 4.04 22.68
CA GLU A 197 14.68 5.02 21.96
C GLU A 197 15.13 4.39 20.63
N GLY A 198 15.01 5.14 19.54
CA GLY A 198 15.50 4.71 18.23
C GLY A 198 16.34 5.80 17.56
N PRO A 199 16.77 5.58 16.31
CA PRO A 199 17.73 6.47 15.66
C PRO A 199 17.09 7.81 15.28
N GLY A 200 17.77 8.91 15.59
CA GLY A 200 17.32 10.28 15.36
C GLY A 200 16.56 10.89 16.54
N GLU A 201 16.26 12.19 16.47
CA GLU A 201 15.57 12.90 17.56
C GLU A 201 14.04 12.91 17.42
N SER A 202 13.53 12.64 16.21
CA SER A 202 12.10 12.80 15.85
C SER A 202 11.31 11.50 15.72
N GLY A 203 11.97 10.35 15.85
CA GLY A 203 11.36 9.04 15.62
C GLY A 203 10.55 8.51 16.80
N ARG A 204 9.43 7.85 16.50
CA ARG A 204 8.68 7.01 17.46
C ARG A 204 8.94 5.55 17.14
N CYS A 205 9.65 4.86 18.03
CA CYS A 205 10.17 3.52 17.80
C CYS A 205 9.62 2.50 18.79
N PHE A 206 9.39 1.30 18.31
CA PHE A 206 8.85 0.18 19.08
C PHE A 206 9.66 -1.08 18.81
N SER A 207 9.88 -1.90 19.84
CA SER A 207 10.65 -3.14 19.71
C SER A 207 9.97 -4.33 20.37
N LEU A 208 9.64 -5.37 19.59
CA LEU A 208 9.06 -6.61 20.10
C LEU A 208 9.73 -7.81 19.46
N THR A 209 10.21 -8.77 20.26
CA THR A 209 10.79 -10.03 19.77
C THR A 209 11.88 -9.85 18.70
N GLN A 210 12.77 -8.86 18.89
CA GLN A 210 13.85 -8.44 17.96
C GLN A 210 13.40 -7.62 16.74
N GLN A 211 12.09 -7.52 16.49
CA GLN A 211 11.54 -6.62 15.48
C GLN A 211 11.58 -5.19 16.00
N VAL A 212 12.11 -4.27 15.21
CA VAL A 212 12.12 -2.83 15.49
C VAL A 212 11.32 -2.11 14.41
N SER A 213 10.39 -1.26 14.82
CA SER A 213 9.54 -0.46 13.95
C SER A 213 9.62 1.00 14.37
N CYS A 214 10.01 1.88 13.47
CA CYS A 214 10.19 3.30 13.71
C CYS A 214 9.41 4.14 12.71
N ILE A 215 8.66 5.12 13.20
CA ILE A 215 7.91 6.06 12.37
C ILE A 215 8.46 7.47 12.62
N TYR A 216 8.68 8.21 11.53
CA TYR A 216 9.20 9.57 11.52
C TYR A 216 8.28 10.48 10.73
N GLN A 217 8.27 11.75 11.09
CA GLN A 217 7.55 12.79 10.37
C GLN A 217 8.42 14.04 10.20
N ASN A 218 8.30 14.71 9.06
CA ASN A 218 8.81 16.06 8.87
C ASN A 218 7.99 16.79 7.80
N GLN A 219 7.21 17.81 8.19
CA GLN A 219 6.30 18.52 7.28
C GLN A 219 5.36 17.54 6.57
N GLU A 220 5.22 17.61 5.24
CA GLU A 220 4.38 16.69 4.47
C GLU A 220 4.98 15.28 4.31
N HIS A 221 6.07 14.95 4.99
CA HIS A 221 6.75 13.67 4.84
C HIS A 221 6.53 12.74 6.03
N VAL A 222 6.18 11.49 5.75
CA VAL A 222 6.10 10.40 6.74
C VAL A 222 6.99 9.24 6.30
N LEU A 223 7.77 8.69 7.21
CA LEU A 223 8.65 7.54 6.96
C LEU A 223 8.38 6.46 7.99
N TRP A 224 8.16 5.24 7.51
CA TRP A 224 8.12 4.04 8.33
C TRP A 224 9.28 3.12 7.97
N LEU A 225 10.08 2.78 8.98
CA LEU A 225 11.15 1.78 8.88
C LEU A 225 10.81 0.60 9.78
N TYR A 226 11.02 -0.60 9.26
CA TYR A 226 10.90 -1.84 10.02
C TYR A 226 12.10 -2.73 9.71
N SER A 227 12.65 -3.37 10.73
CA SER A 227 13.66 -4.42 10.55
C SER A 227 13.67 -5.41 11.70
N ASP A 228 14.07 -6.64 11.42
CA ASP A 228 14.44 -7.62 12.45
C ASP A 228 15.87 -7.38 13.01
N ASN A 229 16.57 -6.36 12.50
CA ASN A 229 17.93 -5.98 12.88
C ASN A 229 18.03 -4.46 13.15
N ALA A 230 18.34 -4.09 14.39
CA ALA A 230 18.45 -2.68 14.80
C ALA A 230 19.60 -1.92 14.10
N GLU A 231 20.76 -2.54 13.89
CA GLU A 231 21.90 -1.90 13.22
C GLU A 231 21.58 -1.56 11.76
N THR A 232 20.86 -2.46 11.07
CA THR A 232 20.37 -2.22 9.72
C THR A 232 19.40 -1.05 9.67
N LEU A 233 18.50 -0.95 10.66
CA LEU A 233 17.54 0.15 10.76
C LEU A 233 18.24 1.50 11.00
N GLU A 234 19.24 1.55 11.88
CA GLU A 234 20.05 2.76 12.13
C GLU A 234 20.78 3.21 10.85
N ALA A 235 21.48 2.30 10.18
CA ALA A 235 22.21 2.60 8.95
C ALA A 235 21.27 3.02 7.79
N ALA A 236 20.08 2.43 7.70
CA ALA A 236 19.06 2.85 6.75
C ALA A 236 18.55 4.27 7.07
N LYS A 237 18.30 4.57 8.35
CA LYS A 237 17.76 5.86 8.78
C LYS A 237 18.67 7.03 8.39
N GLU A 238 19.99 6.84 8.39
CA GLU A 238 20.96 7.85 7.93
C GLU A 238 20.79 8.25 6.46
N LYS A 239 20.22 7.37 5.62
CA LYS A 239 19.96 7.67 4.20
C LYS A 239 18.78 8.62 4.00
N PHE A 240 17.86 8.70 4.96
CA PHE A 240 16.67 9.54 4.91
C PHE A 240 16.93 10.91 5.55
N THR A 241 17.74 11.74 4.90
CA THR A 241 18.24 13.02 5.44
C THR A 241 17.16 14.08 5.67
N LYS A 242 15.95 13.89 5.17
CA LYS A 242 14.79 14.75 5.43
C LYS A 242 14.22 14.57 6.84
N PHE A 243 14.62 13.52 7.57
CA PHE A 243 14.14 13.27 8.92
C PHE A 243 15.34 13.38 9.87
N PRO A 244 15.49 14.45 10.66
CA PRO A 244 16.58 14.58 11.62
C PRO A 244 16.42 13.69 12.85
#